data_AF-A0A1B6HB28-F1
#
_entry.id   AF-A0A1B6HB28-F1
#
_cell.length_a   1.000
_cell.length_b   1.000
_cell.length_c   1.000
_cell.angle_alpha   90.00
_cell.angle_beta   90.00
_cell.angle_gamma   90.00
#
_symmetry.space_group_name_H-M   'P 1'
#
loop_
_entity.id
_entity.type
_entity.pdbx_description
1 polymer ?
#
loop_
_entity_poly.entity_id
_entity_poly.type
_entity_poly.pdbx_seq_one_letter_code
_entity_poly.pdbx_strand_id
1 'polypeptide(L)'
;MSNSVTSKGTTIFHISDNSEISKEKYINDILHAMENKLLLATISERYYQLQLKDKTTIDIPGWLKDCEYPFLWCSQGKRVHGSEQVIKWCIEIINEMVSEESNLSLTWIIVYLTLTLEYCVLGEMEKSFASLKKIENAIEMQTPKSDSFYHSYKISVDHVVYATKAHLLAATGEEGVAQQNKWKITLTQSMTTLSDQAGVFAMKCRFYCLSDYDEIDIKEELARKVLELEPNNGDWMLMLAKILRS
;
A
#
# COMPACT_ATOMS: atom_id res chain seq x y z
N MET A 1 -7.62 -54.36 -40.05
CA MET A 1 -8.84 -54.32 -40.87
C MET A 1 -9.97 -54.81 -39.98
N SER A 2 -10.65 -53.92 -39.25
CA SER A 2 -11.81 -53.11 -39.67
C SER A 2 -13.14 -53.89 -39.67
N ASN A 3 -14.02 -53.48 -38.74
CA ASN A 3 -15.50 -53.49 -38.76
C ASN A 3 -16.21 -54.87 -38.66
N SER A 4 -17.34 -55.09 -37.98
CA SER A 4 -18.40 -54.21 -37.45
C SER A 4 -19.31 -54.88 -36.40
N VAL A 5 -19.54 -54.17 -35.30
CA VAL A 5 -20.69 -53.99 -34.36
C VAL A 5 -22.02 -54.78 -34.53
N THR A 6 -22.59 -55.27 -33.41
CA THR A 6 -23.94 -54.98 -32.80
C THR A 6 -24.36 -56.13 -31.85
N SER A 7 -25.05 -56.00 -30.72
CA SER A 7 -25.87 -54.91 -30.16
C SER A 7 -25.73 -54.83 -28.62
N LYS A 8 -25.48 -53.63 -28.10
CA LYS A 8 -25.71 -53.28 -26.69
C LYS A 8 -27.21 -53.08 -26.48
N GLY A 9 -27.78 -53.78 -25.52
CA GLY A 9 -29.02 -53.33 -24.87
C GLY A 9 -28.71 -52.04 -24.11
N THR A 10 -29.31 -50.93 -24.51
CA THR A 10 -29.35 -49.72 -23.68
C THR A 10 -30.68 -49.03 -23.92
N THR A 11 -31.48 -49.13 -22.87
CA THR A 11 -32.65 -48.36 -22.46
C THR A 11 -33.06 -47.24 -23.41
N ILE A 12 -34.23 -47.43 -24.03
CA ILE A 12 -35.02 -46.38 -24.64
C ILE A 12 -35.41 -45.42 -23.52
N PHE A 13 -34.81 -44.24 -23.49
CA PHE A 13 -35.38 -43.12 -22.75
C PHE A 13 -36.60 -42.65 -23.52
N HIS A 14 -37.78 -43.00 -23.02
CA HIS A 14 -38.99 -42.25 -23.34
C HIS A 14 -38.80 -40.84 -22.79
N ILE A 15 -38.43 -39.91 -23.65
CA ILE A 15 -38.65 -38.49 -23.39
C ILE A 15 -40.16 -38.31 -23.48
N SER A 16 -40.82 -38.32 -22.33
CA SER A 16 -42.15 -37.73 -22.23
C SER A 16 -41.95 -36.23 -22.27
N ASP A 17 -42.12 -35.65 -23.46
CA ASP A 17 -42.33 -34.22 -23.64
C ASP A 17 -43.60 -33.83 -22.86
N ASN A 18 -43.43 -33.37 -21.62
CA ASN A 18 -44.39 -32.51 -20.92
C ASN A 18 -43.78 -31.97 -19.63
N SER A 19 -42.91 -30.98 -19.76
CA SER A 19 -42.88 -29.90 -18.78
C SER A 19 -42.48 -28.61 -19.51
N GLU A 20 -43.47 -27.90 -20.04
CA GLU A 20 -43.33 -26.45 -20.23
C GLU A 20 -43.08 -25.82 -18.86
N ILE A 21 -41.82 -25.85 -18.42
CA ILE A 21 -41.35 -24.87 -17.44
C ILE A 21 -41.57 -23.54 -18.16
N SER A 22 -42.55 -22.75 -17.74
CA SER A 22 -42.83 -21.47 -18.38
C SER A 22 -41.52 -20.70 -18.44
N LYS A 23 -41.21 -20.10 -19.60
CA LYS A 23 -39.98 -19.31 -19.76
C LYS A 23 -39.81 -18.29 -18.63
N GLU A 24 -40.92 -17.77 -18.11
CA GLU A 24 -40.96 -16.90 -16.93
C GLU A 24 -40.46 -17.56 -15.66
N LYS A 25 -40.82 -18.82 -15.38
CA LYS A 25 -40.32 -19.56 -14.22
C LYS A 25 -38.80 -19.78 -14.32
N TYR A 26 -38.31 -20.17 -15.50
CA TYR A 26 -36.88 -20.36 -15.73
C TYR A 26 -36.08 -19.05 -15.61
N ILE A 27 -36.61 -17.94 -16.15
CA ILE A 27 -36.00 -16.61 -16.04
C ILE A 27 -36.01 -16.15 -14.57
N ASN A 28 -37.11 -16.36 -13.84
CA ASN A 28 -37.17 -16.05 -12.40
C ASN A 28 -36.16 -16.87 -11.60
N ASP A 29 -36.03 -18.17 -11.86
CA ASP A 29 -35.08 -19.03 -11.16
C ASP A 29 -33.63 -18.60 -11.42
N ILE A 30 -33.30 -18.16 -12.65
CA ILE A 30 -31.99 -17.60 -12.98
C ILE A 30 -31.76 -16.25 -12.28
N LEU A 31 -32.73 -15.33 -12.34
CA LEU A 31 -32.61 -14.03 -11.68
C LEU A 31 -32.42 -14.18 -10.18
N HIS A 32 -33.19 -15.09 -9.54
CA HIS A 32 -33.06 -15.38 -8.12
C HIS A 32 -31.70 -16.01 -7.77
N ALA A 33 -31.17 -16.88 -8.64
CA ALA A 33 -29.85 -17.46 -8.47
C ALA A 33 -28.73 -16.43 -8.69
N MET A 34 -28.91 -15.49 -9.61
CA MET A 34 -27.98 -14.38 -9.87
C MET A 34 -27.99 -13.36 -8.73
N GLU A 35 -29.17 -12.96 -8.24
CA GLU A 35 -29.32 -12.09 -7.07
C GLU A 35 -28.71 -12.73 -5.83
N ASN A 36 -28.95 -14.02 -5.58
CA ASN A 36 -28.32 -14.74 -4.47
C ASN A 36 -26.80 -14.80 -4.61
N LYS A 37 -26.26 -14.99 -5.82
CA LYS A 37 -24.81 -14.94 -6.06
C LYS A 37 -24.24 -13.54 -5.85
N LEU A 38 -24.94 -12.50 -6.31
CA LEU A 38 -24.53 -11.11 -6.13
C LEU A 38 -24.56 -10.74 -4.63
N LEU A 39 -25.60 -11.17 -3.92
CA LEU A 39 -25.75 -10.99 -2.47
C LEU A 39 -24.65 -11.75 -1.71
N LEU A 40 -24.36 -13.01 -2.08
CA LEU A 40 -23.28 -13.80 -1.49
C LEU A 40 -21.90 -13.20 -1.77
N ALA A 41 -21.65 -12.71 -2.99
CA ALA A 41 -20.41 -12.01 -3.31
C ALA A 41 -20.27 -10.72 -2.49
N THR A 42 -21.36 -9.95 -2.34
CA THR A 42 -21.38 -8.71 -1.55
C THR A 42 -21.21 -9.00 -0.06
N ILE A 43 -21.82 -10.06 0.47
CA ILE A 43 -21.68 -10.48 1.87
C ILE A 43 -20.28 -11.04 2.12
N SER A 44 -19.72 -11.82 1.19
CA SER A 44 -18.36 -12.36 1.28
C SER A 44 -17.32 -11.25 1.22
N GLU A 45 -17.49 -10.26 0.33
CA GLU A 45 -16.67 -9.06 0.28
C GLU A 45 -16.78 -8.30 1.61
N ARG A 46 -18.00 -8.05 2.09
CA ARG A 46 -18.21 -7.35 3.36
C ARG A 46 -17.63 -8.11 4.55
N TYR A 47 -17.70 -9.44 4.55
CA TYR A 47 -17.13 -10.29 5.59
C TYR A 47 -15.60 -10.34 5.53
N TYR A 48 -15.02 -10.39 4.33
CA TYR A 48 -13.57 -10.27 4.10
C TYR A 48 -13.07 -8.90 4.56
N GLN A 49 -13.76 -7.81 4.20
CA GLN A 49 -13.47 -6.45 4.66
C GLN A 49 -13.59 -6.30 6.19
N LEU A 50 -14.57 -6.97 6.81
CA LEU A 50 -14.70 -7.02 8.27
C LEU A 50 -13.59 -7.83 8.94
N GLN A 51 -13.18 -8.96 8.36
CA GLN A 51 -12.05 -9.75 8.84
C GLN A 51 -10.71 -9.02 8.67
N LEU A 52 -10.55 -8.23 7.61
CA LEU A 52 -9.40 -7.35 7.43
C LEU A 52 -9.38 -6.28 8.53
N LYS A 53 -10.52 -5.65 8.84
CA LYS A 53 -10.64 -4.66 9.93
C LYS A 53 -10.30 -5.23 11.31
N ASP A 54 -10.75 -6.45 11.63
CA ASP A 54 -10.52 -7.07 12.94
C ASP A 54 -9.08 -7.60 13.13
N LYS A 55 -8.33 -7.86 12.05
CA LYS A 55 -6.96 -8.42 12.13
C LYS A 55 -5.84 -7.36 12.12
N THR A 56 -6.14 -6.08 11.93
CA THR A 56 -5.13 -5.09 11.52
C THR A 56 -5.18 -3.79 12.31
N THR A 57 -5.55 -3.79 13.59
CA THR A 57 -5.40 -2.57 14.40
C THR A 57 -3.92 -2.30 14.65
N ILE A 58 -3.36 -1.33 13.91
CA ILE A 58 -2.02 -0.80 14.15
C ILE A 58 -2.07 -0.05 15.49
N ASP A 59 -1.45 -0.62 16.52
CA ASP A 59 -1.27 0.10 17.78
C ASP A 59 -0.13 1.12 17.62
N ILE A 60 -0.43 2.39 17.89
CA ILE A 60 0.54 3.47 17.74
C ILE A 60 1.04 3.84 19.13
N PRO A 61 2.33 3.57 19.44
CA PRO A 61 2.92 3.97 20.71
C PRO A 61 2.69 5.45 20.98
N GLY A 62 2.25 5.80 22.19
CA GLY A 62 1.87 7.18 22.54
C GLY A 62 2.97 8.21 22.24
N TRP A 63 4.23 7.82 22.38
CA TRP A 63 5.40 8.65 22.14
C TRP A 63 5.81 8.80 20.67
N LEU A 64 5.16 8.08 19.75
CA LEU A 64 5.33 8.23 18.30
C LEU A 64 4.23 9.06 17.64
N LYS A 65 3.18 9.46 18.38
CA LYS A 65 2.00 10.15 17.82
C LYS A 65 2.30 11.50 17.19
N ASP A 66 3.37 12.17 17.62
CA ASP A 66 3.81 13.47 17.12
C ASP A 66 4.84 13.36 15.98
N CYS A 67 5.13 12.14 15.51
CA CYS A 67 6.02 11.90 14.38
C CYS A 67 5.26 11.91 13.05
N GLU A 68 5.99 11.81 11.93
CA GLU A 68 5.42 11.67 10.59
C GLU A 68 6.07 10.45 9.96
N TYR A 69 5.27 9.40 9.71
CA TYR A 69 5.74 8.13 9.16
C TYR A 69 4.54 7.26 8.70
N PRO A 70 4.75 6.19 7.92
CA PRO A 70 3.67 5.48 7.23
C PRO A 70 2.51 4.98 8.12
N PHE A 71 2.81 4.53 9.34
CA PHE A 71 1.77 4.03 10.26
C PHE A 71 0.84 5.13 10.78
N LEU A 72 1.26 6.41 10.77
CA LEU A 72 0.40 7.56 11.08
C LEU A 72 -0.29 8.14 9.83
N TRP A 73 0.30 7.95 8.66
CA TRP A 73 -0.29 8.43 7.40
C TRP A 73 -1.45 7.53 6.95
N CYS A 74 -1.45 6.28 7.38
CA CYS A 74 -2.47 5.31 7.04
C CYS A 74 -3.52 5.19 8.17
N SER A 75 -4.78 5.53 7.89
CA SER A 75 -5.89 5.20 8.78
C SER A 75 -6.62 3.95 8.29
N GLN A 76 -7.07 3.09 9.19
CA GLN A 76 -7.71 1.80 8.83
C GLN A 76 -8.92 1.96 7.91
N GLY A 77 -9.69 3.04 8.06
CA GLY A 77 -10.86 3.31 7.22
C GLY A 77 -10.53 3.66 5.76
N LYS A 78 -9.26 3.94 5.47
CA LYS A 78 -8.76 4.48 4.20
C LYS A 78 -8.03 3.44 3.33
N ARG A 79 -7.84 2.21 3.82
CA ARG A 79 -7.10 1.13 3.14
C ARG A 79 -7.98 0.34 2.16
N VAL A 80 -8.58 1.02 1.18
CA VAL A 80 -9.63 0.47 0.30
C VAL A 80 -9.15 -0.73 -0.53
N HIS A 81 -7.89 -0.73 -0.96
CA HIS A 81 -7.33 -1.77 -1.84
C HIS A 81 -6.79 -3.01 -1.10
N GLY A 82 -6.66 -2.95 0.23
CA GLY A 82 -6.04 -4.01 1.05
C GLY A 82 -4.52 -4.13 0.85
N SER A 83 -3.83 -4.79 1.81
CA SER A 83 -2.36 -4.85 1.81
C SER A 83 -1.78 -5.55 0.58
N GLU A 84 -2.41 -6.65 0.14
CA GLU A 84 -1.89 -7.50 -0.94
C GLU A 84 -1.80 -6.75 -2.27
N GLN A 85 -2.80 -5.93 -2.59
CA GLN A 85 -2.83 -5.14 -3.81
C GLN A 85 -1.77 -4.04 -3.80
N VAL A 86 -1.60 -3.34 -2.68
CA VAL A 86 -0.57 -2.30 -2.52
C VAL A 86 0.83 -2.90 -2.58
N ILE A 87 1.05 -4.06 -1.96
CA ILE A 87 2.31 -4.81 -2.08
C ILE A 87 2.61 -5.16 -3.54
N LYS A 88 1.60 -5.65 -4.28
CA LYS A 88 1.76 -5.98 -5.70
C LYS A 88 2.22 -4.76 -6.52
N TRP A 89 1.57 -3.61 -6.35
CA TRP A 89 1.98 -2.37 -7.01
C TRP A 89 3.39 -1.92 -6.63
N CYS A 90 3.75 -1.99 -5.35
CA CYS A 90 5.11 -1.72 -4.90
C CYS A 90 6.15 -2.59 -5.61
N ILE A 91 5.87 -3.89 -5.76
CA ILE A 91 6.78 -4.84 -6.42
C ILE A 91 6.88 -4.53 -7.92
N GLU A 92 5.77 -4.19 -8.59
CA GLU A 92 5.77 -3.75 -9.99
C GLU A 92 6.64 -2.52 -10.18
N ILE A 93 6.49 -1.50 -9.33
CA ILE A 93 7.32 -0.28 -9.35
C ILE A 93 8.80 -0.63 -9.13
N ILE A 94 9.14 -1.51 -8.18
CA ILE A 94 10.53 -1.94 -7.97
C ILE A 94 11.10 -2.57 -9.25
N ASN A 95 10.34 -3.44 -9.91
CA ASN A 95 10.81 -4.09 -11.13
C ASN A 95 11.05 -3.08 -12.28
N GLU A 96 10.24 -2.03 -12.36
CA GLU A 96 10.42 -0.93 -13.32
C GLU A 96 11.62 -0.04 -12.97
N MET A 97 11.90 0.17 -11.67
CA MET A 97 13.03 1.00 -11.21
C MET A 97 14.40 0.42 -11.54
N VAL A 98 14.53 -0.91 -11.67
CA VAL A 98 15.81 -1.61 -11.86
C VAL A 98 16.61 -1.08 -13.07
N SER A 99 15.95 -0.38 -14.00
CA SER A 99 16.59 0.24 -15.18
C SER A 99 16.73 1.77 -15.15
N GLU A 100 16.04 2.52 -14.27
CA GLU A 100 15.83 3.96 -14.48
C GLU A 100 16.06 4.89 -13.26
N GLU A 101 15.95 4.40 -12.02
CA GLU A 101 16.07 5.26 -10.82
C GLU A 101 17.26 4.89 -9.92
N SER A 102 17.90 5.90 -9.33
CA SER A 102 18.97 5.70 -8.35
C SER A 102 18.42 5.20 -7.02
N ASN A 103 19.21 4.37 -6.33
CA ASN A 103 18.95 4.05 -4.93
C ASN A 103 18.81 5.35 -4.12
N LEU A 104 17.81 5.40 -3.23
CA LEU A 104 17.45 6.57 -2.42
C LEU A 104 16.84 7.75 -3.20
N SER A 105 16.20 7.50 -4.34
CA SER A 105 15.19 8.41 -4.89
C SER A 105 13.96 8.49 -3.95
N LEU A 106 13.16 9.56 -4.08
CA LEU A 106 11.91 9.71 -3.33
C LEU A 106 10.98 8.50 -3.53
N THR A 107 10.78 8.07 -4.78
CA THR A 107 9.92 6.92 -5.06
C THR A 107 10.47 5.67 -4.42
N TRP A 108 11.77 5.40 -4.58
CA TRP A 108 12.40 4.20 -4.04
C TRP A 108 12.24 4.12 -2.51
N ILE A 109 12.51 5.21 -1.79
CA ILE A 109 12.35 5.27 -0.33
C ILE A 109 10.90 4.98 0.06
N ILE A 110 9.94 5.61 -0.61
CA ILE A 110 8.52 5.46 -0.27
C ILE A 110 7.97 4.08 -0.59
N VAL A 111 8.42 3.45 -1.68
CA VAL A 111 8.04 2.08 -1.99
C VAL A 111 8.43 1.13 -0.86
N TYR A 112 9.69 1.19 -0.41
CA TYR A 112 10.15 0.32 0.67
C TYR A 112 9.49 0.65 2.03
N LEU A 113 9.25 1.92 2.34
CA LEU A 113 8.50 2.31 3.54
C LEU A 113 7.04 1.82 3.49
N THR A 114 6.41 1.85 2.31
CA THR A 114 5.05 1.32 2.12
C THR A 114 5.03 -0.19 2.30
N LEU A 115 5.98 -0.92 1.69
CA LEU A 115 6.13 -2.36 1.91
C LEU A 115 6.33 -2.71 3.39
N THR A 116 7.12 -1.92 4.12
CA THR A 116 7.31 -2.08 5.56
C THR A 116 5.98 -2.00 6.33
N LEU A 117 5.16 -1.00 6.04
CA LEU A 117 3.81 -0.88 6.61
C LEU A 117 2.95 -2.09 6.25
N GLU A 118 2.82 -2.41 4.97
CA GLU A 118 1.89 -3.44 4.51
C GLU A 118 2.24 -4.84 5.02
N TYR A 119 3.53 -5.19 5.03
CA TYR A 119 3.96 -6.46 5.62
C TYR A 119 3.76 -6.51 7.14
N CYS A 120 3.96 -5.39 7.84
CA CYS A 120 3.68 -5.31 9.28
C CYS A 120 2.19 -5.56 9.54
N VAL A 121 1.33 -4.95 8.72
CA VAL A 121 -0.13 -5.09 8.83
C VAL A 121 -0.58 -6.54 8.56
N LEU A 122 0.09 -7.25 7.66
CA LEU A 122 -0.17 -8.68 7.44
C LEU A 122 0.45 -9.60 8.51
N GLY A 123 1.18 -9.06 9.49
CA GLY A 123 1.93 -9.84 10.47
C GLY A 123 3.21 -10.49 9.92
N GLU A 124 3.60 -10.16 8.69
CA GLU A 124 4.81 -10.65 8.03
C GLU A 124 6.04 -9.84 8.47
N MET A 125 6.34 -9.85 9.77
CA MET A 125 7.35 -8.98 10.39
C MET A 125 8.74 -9.12 9.78
N GLU A 126 9.17 -10.34 9.43
CA GLU A 126 10.47 -10.55 8.78
C GLU A 126 10.60 -9.79 7.45
N LYS A 127 9.55 -9.81 6.62
CA LYS A 127 9.52 -9.05 5.36
C LYS A 127 9.44 -7.55 5.61
N SER A 128 8.68 -7.14 6.62
CA SER A 128 8.58 -5.73 7.04
C SER A 128 9.95 -5.14 7.42
N PHE A 129 10.71 -5.84 8.27
CA PHE A 129 12.08 -5.45 8.62
C PHE A 129 13.04 -5.55 7.43
N ALA A 130 12.91 -6.59 6.59
CA ALA A 130 13.76 -6.73 5.41
C ALA A 130 13.60 -5.54 4.44
N SER A 131 12.37 -5.07 4.22
CA SER A 131 12.09 -3.88 3.41
C SER A 131 12.71 -2.62 4.00
N LEU A 132 12.58 -2.39 5.31
CA LEU A 132 13.18 -1.24 5.98
C LEU A 132 14.72 -1.28 5.89
N LYS A 133 15.29 -2.47 6.09
CA LYS A 133 16.74 -2.69 6.05
C LYS A 133 17.35 -2.40 4.67
N LYS A 134 16.57 -2.50 3.58
CA LYS A 134 17.03 -2.05 2.25
C LYS A 134 17.38 -0.58 2.27
N ILE A 135 16.54 0.25 2.89
CA ILE A 135 16.76 1.70 3.01
C ILE A 135 17.98 1.97 3.90
N GLU A 136 18.05 1.34 5.07
CA GLU A 136 19.17 1.52 6.01
C GLU A 136 20.52 1.16 5.37
N ASN A 137 20.61 0.01 4.71
CA ASN A 137 21.83 -0.41 4.01
C ASN A 137 22.20 0.56 2.88
N ALA A 138 21.22 1.07 2.14
CA ALA A 138 21.47 2.03 1.07
C ALA A 138 22.00 3.37 1.60
N ILE A 139 21.49 3.82 2.77
CA ILE A 139 21.99 5.01 3.47
C ILE A 139 23.42 4.80 3.95
N GLU A 140 23.73 3.64 4.55
CA GLU A 140 25.08 3.32 5.04
C GLU A 140 26.12 3.21 3.92
N MET A 141 25.72 2.68 2.76
CA MET A 141 26.60 2.50 1.61
C MET A 141 26.76 3.75 0.73
N GLN A 142 26.00 4.81 0.97
CA GLN A 142 25.99 5.98 0.10
C GLN A 142 27.24 6.86 0.28
N THR A 143 27.72 7.44 -0.83
CA THR A 143 28.81 8.42 -0.80
C THR A 143 28.25 9.85 -0.68
N PRO A 144 28.94 10.78 0.03
CA PRO A 144 28.43 12.13 0.30
C PRO A 144 28.18 13.04 -0.90
N LYS A 145 28.43 12.58 -2.13
CA LYS A 145 28.34 13.37 -3.38
C LYS A 145 27.25 12.85 -4.34
N SER A 146 26.29 12.07 -3.85
CA SER A 146 25.17 11.63 -4.69
C SER A 146 24.08 12.70 -4.77
N ASP A 147 23.63 13.04 -5.98
CA ASP A 147 22.46 13.90 -6.23
C ASP A 147 21.17 13.10 -5.98
N SER A 148 21.02 12.54 -4.78
CA SER A 148 19.85 11.75 -4.39
C SER A 148 18.90 12.55 -3.51
N PHE A 149 17.62 12.16 -3.50
CA PHE A 149 16.62 12.75 -2.61
C PHE A 149 17.07 12.70 -1.15
N TYR A 150 17.68 11.59 -0.71
CA TYR A 150 18.22 11.49 0.64
C TYR A 150 19.25 12.58 0.98
N HIS A 151 20.12 12.98 0.05
CA HIS A 151 21.11 14.02 0.36
C HIS A 151 20.46 15.39 0.57
N SER A 152 19.49 15.72 -0.27
CA SER A 152 18.76 17.00 -0.21
C SER A 152 17.83 17.10 1.00
N TYR A 153 17.28 15.97 1.48
CA TYR A 153 16.24 15.90 2.50
C TYR A 153 16.58 14.94 3.65
N LYS A 154 17.87 14.88 4.02
CA LYS A 154 18.39 13.89 4.97
C LYS A 154 17.63 13.85 6.29
N ILE A 155 17.41 15.00 6.92
CA ILE A 155 16.74 15.08 8.23
C ILE A 155 15.30 14.57 8.11
N SER A 156 14.60 14.88 7.02
CA SER A 156 13.26 14.36 6.74
C SER A 156 13.29 12.85 6.62
N VAL A 157 14.19 12.29 5.81
CA VAL A 157 14.28 10.84 5.58
C VAL A 157 14.66 10.12 6.88
N ASP A 158 15.65 10.59 7.61
CA ASP A 158 16.08 10.03 8.88
C ASP A 158 14.93 10.02 9.90
N HIS A 159 14.17 11.12 10.00
CA HIS A 159 12.96 11.18 10.85
C HIS A 159 11.96 10.07 10.52
N VAL A 160 11.58 9.96 9.24
CA VAL A 160 10.58 8.97 8.81
C VAL A 160 11.09 7.54 9.00
N VAL A 161 12.35 7.26 8.64
CA VAL A 161 12.97 5.93 8.74
C VAL A 161 13.12 5.51 10.20
N TYR A 162 13.64 6.38 11.07
CA TYR A 162 13.78 6.06 12.49
C TYR A 162 12.43 5.93 13.21
N ALA A 163 11.44 6.76 12.88
CA ALA A 163 10.08 6.61 13.43
C ALA A 163 9.44 5.28 12.99
N THR A 164 9.61 4.90 11.72
CA THR A 164 9.15 3.62 11.19
C THR A 164 9.84 2.44 11.91
N LYS A 165 11.17 2.51 12.07
CA LYS A 165 11.94 1.49 12.80
C LYS A 165 11.48 1.34 14.25
N ALA A 166 11.33 2.47 14.92
CA ALA A 166 10.92 2.52 16.31
C ALA A 166 9.52 1.91 16.50
N HIS A 167 8.60 2.15 15.56
CA HIS A 167 7.29 1.50 15.54
C HIS A 167 7.40 -0.02 15.38
N LEU A 168 8.18 -0.52 14.41
CA LEU A 168 8.33 -1.97 14.21
C LEU A 168 8.89 -2.66 15.45
N LEU A 169 9.89 -2.06 16.10
CA LEU A 169 10.49 -2.59 17.32
C LEU A 169 9.48 -2.61 18.47
N ALA A 170 8.66 -1.58 18.61
CA ALA A 170 7.58 -1.58 19.60
C ALA A 170 6.54 -2.68 19.31
N ALA A 171 6.17 -2.86 18.04
CA ALA A 171 5.22 -3.89 17.60
C ALA A 171 5.73 -5.33 17.83
N THR A 172 7.05 -5.56 17.86
CA THR A 172 7.64 -6.87 18.21
C THR A 172 7.96 -7.04 19.70
N GLY A 173 7.64 -6.06 20.54
CA GLY A 173 7.92 -6.11 21.99
C GLY A 173 9.35 -5.72 22.38
N GLU A 174 10.15 -5.20 21.45
CA GLU A 174 11.51 -4.70 21.69
C GLU A 174 11.52 -3.22 22.15
N GLU A 175 10.64 -2.88 23.10
CA GLU A 175 10.39 -1.50 23.53
C GLU A 175 11.66 -0.76 23.99
N GLY A 176 12.59 -1.46 24.65
CA GLY A 176 13.87 -0.88 25.07
C GLY A 176 14.74 -0.40 23.90
N VAL A 177 14.73 -1.15 22.78
CA VAL A 177 15.45 -0.79 21.55
C VAL A 177 14.67 0.28 20.77
N ALA A 178 13.34 0.20 20.79
CA ALA A 178 12.45 1.22 20.20
C ALA A 178 12.71 2.60 20.82
N GLN A 179 12.81 2.68 22.15
CA GLN A 179 13.11 3.92 22.87
C GLN A 179 14.51 4.48 22.58
N GLN A 180 15.51 3.63 22.31
CA GLN A 180 16.82 4.11 21.86
C GLN A 180 16.75 4.77 20.48
N ASN A 181 15.90 4.26 19.59
CA ASN A 181 15.67 4.86 18.28
C ASN A 181 14.90 6.17 18.38
N LYS A 182 13.99 6.32 19.36
CA LYS A 182 13.28 7.58 19.63
C LYS A 182 14.23 8.78 19.73
N TRP A 183 15.36 8.63 20.42
CA TRP A 183 16.34 9.72 20.60
C TRP A 183 17.04 10.14 19.31
N LYS A 184 16.95 9.34 18.25
CA LYS A 184 17.48 9.66 16.91
C LYS A 184 16.46 10.36 16.02
N ILE A 185 15.18 10.37 16.41
CA ILE A 185 14.11 11.00 15.65
C ILE A 185 14.18 12.51 15.85
N THR A 186 14.42 13.25 14.77
CA THR A 186 14.30 14.72 14.78
C THR A 186 12.84 15.09 14.54
N LEU A 187 12.13 15.50 15.59
CA LEU A 187 10.71 15.85 15.50
C LEU A 187 10.48 16.96 14.46
N THR A 188 9.37 16.89 13.74
CA THR A 188 9.01 17.87 12.70
C THR A 188 8.95 19.30 13.23
N GLN A 189 8.51 19.49 14.48
CA GLN A 189 8.48 20.79 15.17
C GLN A 189 9.88 21.42 15.36
N SER A 190 10.93 20.61 15.33
CA SER A 190 12.33 21.04 15.45
C SER A 190 13.04 21.22 14.09
N MET A 191 12.38 20.90 12.98
CA MET A 191 12.90 21.11 11.63
C MET A 191 12.86 22.60 11.28
N THR A 192 14.03 23.25 11.30
CA THR A 192 14.15 24.71 11.14
C THR A 192 14.31 25.16 9.69
N THR A 193 14.66 24.25 8.77
CA THR A 193 14.79 24.57 7.36
C THR A 193 13.51 24.23 6.59
N LEU A 194 13.18 25.04 5.57
CA LEU A 194 12.03 24.79 4.70
C LEU A 194 12.19 23.48 3.91
N SER A 195 13.42 23.16 3.50
CA SER A 195 13.75 21.90 2.81
C SER A 195 13.39 20.69 3.67
N ASP A 196 13.76 20.67 4.96
CA ASP A 196 13.46 19.53 5.84
C ASP A 196 11.95 19.29 5.97
N GLN A 197 11.16 20.37 6.04
CA GLN A 197 9.70 20.26 6.07
C GLN A 197 9.13 19.82 4.71
N ALA A 198 9.67 20.36 3.61
CA ALA A 198 9.27 19.99 2.25
C ALA A 198 9.51 18.50 1.99
N GLY A 199 10.64 17.96 2.43
CA GLY A 199 10.96 16.53 2.31
C GLY A 199 9.93 15.63 2.99
N VAL A 200 9.45 16.00 4.19
CA VAL A 200 8.40 15.24 4.89
C VAL A 200 7.07 15.29 4.13
N PHE A 201 6.64 16.47 3.67
CA PHE A 201 5.40 16.59 2.89
C PHE A 201 5.50 15.87 1.54
N ALA A 202 6.66 15.91 0.87
CA ALA A 202 6.89 15.21 -0.40
C ALA A 202 6.81 13.69 -0.23
N MET A 203 7.42 13.17 0.83
CA MET A 203 7.32 11.75 1.21
C MET A 203 5.88 11.32 1.48
N LYS A 204 5.15 12.09 2.30
CA LYS A 204 3.74 11.83 2.61
C LYS A 204 2.85 11.90 1.37
N CYS A 205 3.06 12.90 0.51
CA CYS A 205 2.36 13.03 -0.77
C CYS A 205 2.61 11.81 -1.65
N ARG A 206 3.88 11.41 -1.82
CA ARG A 206 4.25 10.27 -2.65
C ARG A 206 3.66 8.97 -2.09
N PHE A 207 3.62 8.82 -0.77
CA PHE A 207 2.99 7.67 -0.10
C PHE A 207 1.51 7.57 -0.47
N TYR A 208 0.75 8.67 -0.40
CA TYR A 208 -0.67 8.65 -0.79
C TYR A 208 -0.86 8.40 -2.28
N CYS A 209 -0.03 8.98 -3.15
CA CYS A 209 -0.09 8.70 -4.59
C CYS A 209 0.17 7.23 -4.92
N LEU A 210 1.01 6.55 -4.14
CA LEU A 210 1.36 5.15 -4.37
C LEU A 210 0.33 4.18 -3.79
N SER A 211 -0.07 4.40 -2.53
CA SER A 211 -0.97 3.50 -1.80
C SER A 211 -2.44 3.68 -2.17
N ASP A 212 -2.78 4.85 -2.69
CA ASP A 212 -4.15 5.29 -2.95
C ASP A 212 -5.04 5.22 -1.69
N TYR A 213 -4.43 5.43 -0.51
CA TYR A 213 -5.14 5.49 0.77
C TYR A 213 -5.83 6.82 1.03
N ASP A 214 -5.73 7.81 0.15
CA ASP A 214 -6.41 9.07 0.40
C ASP A 214 -6.93 9.71 -0.87
N GLU A 215 -7.86 10.64 -0.66
CA GLU A 215 -8.51 11.37 -1.74
C GLU A 215 -7.49 12.26 -2.47
N ILE A 216 -7.83 12.57 -3.73
CA ILE A 216 -6.99 13.41 -4.60
C ILE A 216 -6.71 14.78 -3.98
N ASP A 217 -7.67 15.34 -3.24
CA ASP A 217 -7.56 16.64 -2.58
C ASP A 217 -6.41 16.69 -1.58
N ILE A 218 -6.18 15.62 -0.80
CA ILE A 218 -5.08 15.56 0.17
C ILE A 218 -3.73 15.44 -0.55
N LYS A 219 -3.66 14.66 -1.64
CA LYS A 219 -2.44 14.55 -2.46
C LYS A 219 -2.09 15.91 -3.06
N GLU A 220 -3.08 16.63 -3.58
CA GLU A 220 -2.92 17.97 -4.12
C GLU A 220 -2.47 18.98 -3.05
N GLU A 221 -3.15 19.01 -1.89
CA GLU A 221 -2.80 19.91 -0.79
C GLU A 221 -1.35 19.73 -0.36
N LEU A 222 -0.90 18.49 -0.19
CA LEU A 222 0.47 18.18 0.18
C LEU A 222 1.45 18.62 -0.91
N ALA A 223 1.16 18.36 -2.19
CA ALA A 223 2.02 18.78 -3.29
C ALA A 223 2.11 20.31 -3.41
N ARG A 224 0.99 21.02 -3.20
CA ARG A 224 0.99 22.50 -3.14
C ARG A 224 1.86 23.00 -1.98
N LYS A 225 1.75 22.39 -0.80
CA LYS A 225 2.56 22.75 0.37
C LYS A 225 4.05 22.54 0.15
N VAL A 226 4.43 21.44 -0.52
CA VAL A 226 5.83 21.21 -0.92
C VAL A 226 6.31 22.33 -1.84
N LEU A 227 5.51 22.73 -2.83
CA LEU A 227 5.85 23.81 -3.75
C LEU A 227 5.87 25.19 -3.07
N GLU A 228 5.03 25.44 -2.07
CA GLU A 228 5.08 26.67 -1.27
C GLU A 228 6.40 26.80 -0.51
N LEU A 229 6.91 25.68 0.02
CA LEU A 229 8.18 25.64 0.74
C LEU A 229 9.38 25.76 -0.22
N GLU A 230 9.28 25.21 -1.42
CA GLU A 230 10.34 25.19 -2.44
C GLU A 230 9.82 25.55 -3.84
N PRO A 231 9.47 26.83 -4.09
CA PRO A 231 8.72 27.26 -5.28
C PRO A 231 9.48 27.16 -6.60
N ASN A 232 10.79 26.98 -6.57
CA ASN A 232 11.63 26.89 -7.76
C ASN A 232 12.09 25.47 -8.07
N ASN A 233 11.61 24.46 -7.34
CA ASN A 233 11.98 23.07 -7.56
C ASN A 233 11.13 22.46 -8.68
N GLY A 234 11.77 22.11 -9.80
CA GLY A 234 11.10 21.55 -10.98
C GLY A 234 10.45 20.18 -10.74
N ASP A 235 11.00 19.37 -9.83
CA ASP A 235 10.45 18.05 -9.50
C ASP A 235 9.12 18.19 -8.76
N TRP A 236 9.00 19.21 -7.89
CA TRP A 236 7.75 19.52 -7.18
C TRP A 236 6.68 20.07 -8.10
N MET A 237 7.06 20.92 -9.06
CA MET A 237 6.13 21.36 -10.11
C MET A 237 5.63 20.17 -10.94
N LEU A 238 6.52 19.25 -11.31
CA LEU A 238 6.16 18.05 -12.06
C LEU A 238 5.25 17.12 -11.25
N MET A 239 5.53 16.93 -9.96
CA MET A 239 4.69 16.14 -9.06
C MET A 239 3.27 16.71 -8.99
N LEU A 240 3.14 18.01 -8.73
CA LEU A 240 1.84 18.68 -8.67
C LEU A 240 1.10 18.57 -10.01
N ALA A 241 1.79 18.80 -11.13
CA ALA A 241 1.20 18.69 -12.46
C ALA A 241 0.68 17.27 -12.77
N LYS A 242 1.39 16.22 -12.32
CA LYS A 242 0.94 14.83 -12.46
C LYS A 242 -0.35 14.57 -11.67
N ILE A 243 -0.43 15.08 -10.44
CA ILE A 243 -1.62 14.95 -9.58
C ILE A 243 -2.82 15.65 -10.21
N LEU A 244 -2.67 16.90 -10.63
CA LEU A 244 -3.75 17.70 -11.25
C LEU A 244 -4.28 17.15 -12.59
N ARG A 245 -3.51 16.25 -13.24
CA ARG A 245 -3.92 15.60 -14.49
C ARG A 245 -4.73 14.32 -14.28
N SER A 246 -4.64 13.72 -13.09
CA SER A 246 -5.22 12.40 -12.78
C SER A 246 -6.72 12.48 -12.59
#